data_AF-A0A0F7TWQ2-F1
#
_entry.id   AF-A0A0F7TWQ2-F1
#
_cell.length_a   1.000
_cell.length_b   1.000
_cell.length_c   1.000
_cell.angle_alpha   90.00
_cell.angle_beta   90.00
_cell.angle_gamma   90.00
#
_symmetry.space_group_name_H-M   'P 1'
#
loop_
_entity.id
_entity.type
_entity.pdbx_description
1 polymer ?
#
loop_
_entity_poly.entity_id
_entity_poly.type
_entity_poly.pdbx_seq_one_letter_code
_entity_poly.pdbx_strand_id
1 'polypeptide(L)'
;MTGGQRQRRSMPKVRTGCATCKARRIKCDETRPGCRRCTRTGRICPGYRCDTLLRPTINDAIKIYSLPFKVPGSKADRELLHFYCCEASETLSRFSDTTLWTHLVLQQSQHQPVIRHALVALSALYRDYLQVGSQQLKMSPQHIQLIARSHKQLSTHLAFQDASPETALICSIIFYVFECLVGNSQQAIWHLDQGLALLQSLWNSKASLDVGFDGMHRQLRMIFTRLDIHASLFIMGRAPVLDLVSPQQLSGQAHVVPEHFTCLAHAEEALLALQSWTLRHLHFYVDFKGVPQDRLPPQALSERLQIKDELRRLEIAIADLATGVNAHSFTPAQHQQLTLIDIQARVFYAVILEYIIQHTNSEVASRLNFAMDQITDILSTGGRKDDSGLYRDFTLSSNIIALLYFICMKTHDRRVLDRALSLMQSHLASARDGLWDSSMAVTIVKAVQEKSGQDDGPKMALSLEYVDDRVVDADGGLDGAFRTLQIPEQSC
;
A
#
# COMPACT_ATOMS: atom_id res chain seq x y z
N MET A 1 12.32 -76.20 40.86
CA MET A 1 10.98 -75.70 40.45
C MET A 1 11.14 -74.28 39.93
N THR A 2 11.16 -74.12 38.62
CA THR A 2 11.43 -72.85 37.92
C THR A 2 10.12 -72.06 37.76
N GLY A 3 10.02 -70.91 38.45
CA GLY A 3 8.89 -69.99 38.33
C GLY A 3 9.05 -69.09 37.10
N GLY A 4 8.31 -69.38 36.03
CA GLY A 4 8.28 -68.57 34.81
C GLY A 4 7.65 -67.19 35.02
N GLN A 5 8.39 -66.14 34.67
CA GLN A 5 7.88 -64.76 34.65
C GLN A 5 6.88 -64.57 33.49
N ARG A 6 5.64 -64.20 33.80
CA ARG A 6 4.64 -63.79 32.81
C ARG A 6 4.98 -62.40 32.25
N GLN A 7 5.40 -62.32 30.99
CA GLN A 7 5.48 -61.05 30.25
C GLN A 7 4.08 -60.44 30.06
N ARG A 8 3.91 -59.16 30.41
CA ARG A 8 2.67 -58.40 30.14
C ARG A 8 2.60 -58.00 28.66
N ARG A 9 1.54 -58.39 27.96
CA ARG A 9 1.21 -57.89 26.62
C ARG A 9 0.98 -56.37 26.64
N SER A 10 1.71 -55.65 25.80
CA SER A 10 1.53 -54.20 25.57
C SER A 10 0.26 -53.97 24.75
N MET A 11 -0.67 -53.16 25.28
CA MET A 11 -1.92 -52.80 24.60
C MET A 11 -1.81 -51.38 23.99
N PRO A 12 -2.43 -51.13 22.82
CA PRO A 12 -2.43 -49.82 22.18
C PRO A 12 -3.04 -48.75 23.09
N LYS A 13 -2.32 -47.65 23.30
CA LYS A 13 -2.77 -46.51 24.12
C LYS A 13 -3.68 -45.61 23.28
N VAL A 14 -4.90 -45.37 23.75
CA VAL A 14 -5.83 -44.43 23.11
C VAL A 14 -5.59 -43.04 23.70
N ARG A 15 -5.27 -42.06 22.85
CA ARG A 15 -4.85 -40.70 23.26
C ARG A 15 -6.03 -39.88 23.82
N THR A 16 -7.26 -40.22 23.47
CA THR A 16 -8.50 -39.48 23.77
C THR A 16 -9.24 -39.94 25.04
N GLY A 17 -8.80 -41.01 25.72
CA GLY A 17 -9.49 -41.51 26.92
C GLY A 17 -9.59 -40.50 28.08
N CYS A 18 -10.62 -40.64 28.92
CA CYS A 18 -10.87 -39.76 30.07
C CYS A 18 -9.73 -39.84 31.10
N ALA A 19 -9.55 -38.77 31.89
CA ALA A 19 -8.46 -38.67 32.86
C ALA A 19 -8.47 -39.81 33.88
N THR A 20 -9.64 -40.22 34.36
CA THR A 20 -9.80 -41.31 35.34
C THR A 20 -9.37 -42.67 34.77
N CYS A 21 -9.68 -42.97 33.50
CA CYS A 21 -9.21 -44.19 32.85
C CYS A 21 -7.70 -44.17 32.58
N LYS A 22 -7.16 -43.00 32.20
CA LYS A 22 -5.72 -42.80 31.99
C LYS A 22 -4.92 -42.99 33.29
N ALA A 23 -5.36 -42.39 34.39
CA ALA A 23 -4.74 -42.56 35.71
C ALA A 23 -4.71 -44.05 36.13
N ARG A 24 -5.78 -44.78 35.79
CA ARG A 24 -5.89 -46.22 36.06
C ARG A 24 -5.14 -47.12 35.07
N ARG A 25 -4.51 -46.55 34.03
CA ARG A 25 -3.82 -47.27 32.95
C ARG A 25 -4.69 -48.35 32.28
N ILE A 26 -5.99 -48.09 32.14
CA ILE A 26 -6.96 -48.95 31.45
C ILE A 26 -7.51 -48.26 30.21
N LYS A 27 -7.84 -49.01 29.15
CA LYS A 27 -8.48 -48.47 27.94
C LYS A 27 -9.81 -47.78 28.28
N CYS A 28 -10.05 -46.59 27.75
CA CYS A 28 -11.33 -45.89 27.89
C CYS A 28 -12.27 -46.31 26.76
N ASP A 29 -13.57 -46.38 27.02
CA ASP A 29 -14.61 -46.68 26.03
C ASP A 29 -15.20 -45.43 25.35
N GLU A 30 -14.76 -44.23 25.76
CA GLU A 30 -15.02 -42.95 25.09
C GLU A 30 -16.50 -42.52 24.96
N THR A 31 -17.42 -43.21 25.65
CA THR A 31 -18.85 -42.83 25.69
C THR A 31 -19.05 -41.49 26.40
N ARG A 32 -19.96 -40.65 25.86
CA ARG A 32 -20.40 -39.36 26.45
C ARG A 32 -21.79 -39.53 27.10
N PRO A 33 -22.12 -38.78 28.18
CA PRO A 33 -21.33 -37.74 28.85
C PRO A 33 -20.20 -38.26 29.77
N GLY A 34 -20.15 -39.56 30.05
CA GLY A 34 -19.06 -40.21 30.80
C GLY A 34 -18.82 -41.65 30.36
N CYS A 35 -17.60 -42.14 30.57
CA CYS A 35 -17.22 -43.49 30.14
C CYS A 35 -17.91 -44.56 31.01
N ARG A 36 -18.37 -45.66 30.41
CA ARG A 36 -19.09 -46.72 31.15
C ARG A 36 -18.23 -47.34 32.26
N ARG A 37 -16.90 -47.36 32.09
CA ARG A 37 -15.99 -47.87 33.14
C ARG A 37 -15.95 -47.00 34.39
N CYS A 38 -16.07 -45.69 34.25
CA CYS A 38 -16.17 -44.79 35.40
C CYS A 38 -17.54 -44.93 36.06
N THR A 39 -18.62 -44.88 35.26
CA THR A 39 -20.00 -44.99 35.74
C THR A 39 -20.25 -46.30 36.50
N ARG A 40 -19.86 -47.45 35.92
CA ARG A 40 -20.05 -48.76 36.56
C ARG A 40 -19.28 -48.93 37.86
N THR A 41 -18.19 -48.19 38.04
CA THR A 41 -17.37 -48.28 39.26
C THR A 41 -17.62 -47.14 40.24
N GLY A 42 -18.72 -46.38 40.05
CA GLY A 42 -19.12 -45.27 40.92
C GLY A 42 -18.13 -44.09 40.92
N ARG A 43 -17.24 -43.98 39.93
CA ARG A 43 -16.22 -42.92 39.88
C ARG A 43 -16.66 -41.78 38.98
N ILE A 44 -16.34 -40.56 39.40
CA ILE A 44 -16.58 -39.36 38.60
C ILE A 44 -15.75 -39.44 37.31
N CYS A 45 -16.43 -39.35 36.17
CA CYS A 45 -15.79 -39.21 34.87
C CYS A 45 -15.75 -37.72 34.52
N PRO A 46 -14.58 -37.08 34.43
CA PRO A 46 -14.47 -35.65 34.13
C PRO A 46 -14.77 -35.31 32.66
N GLY A 47 -15.40 -36.22 31.90
CA GLY A 47 -15.55 -36.12 30.45
C GLY A 47 -14.24 -36.26 29.67
N TYR A 48 -14.27 -35.80 28.42
CA TYR A 48 -13.13 -35.76 27.49
C TYR A 48 -12.79 -34.30 27.21
N ARG A 49 -11.51 -33.96 27.09
CA ARG A 49 -11.08 -32.58 26.76
C ARG A 49 -11.54 -32.24 25.33
N CYS A 50 -12.18 -31.09 25.17
CA CYS A 50 -12.45 -30.47 23.88
C CYS A 50 -11.25 -29.56 23.57
N ASP A 51 -10.46 -29.88 22.55
CA ASP A 51 -9.28 -29.09 22.14
C ASP A 51 -9.66 -27.80 21.38
N THR A 52 -10.69 -27.08 21.83
CA THR A 52 -11.17 -25.86 21.17
C THR A 52 -11.04 -24.57 21.96
N LEU A 53 -10.44 -24.55 23.16
CA LEU A 53 -10.20 -23.29 23.88
C LEU A 53 -8.86 -23.32 24.65
N LEU A 54 -7.79 -22.85 24.02
CA LEU A 54 -6.59 -22.41 24.72
C LEU A 54 -6.45 -20.89 24.58
N ARG A 55 -6.75 -20.19 25.68
CA ARG A 55 -6.30 -18.82 25.94
C ARG A 55 -4.76 -18.77 25.93
N PRO A 56 -4.12 -17.74 25.36
CA PRO A 56 -2.67 -17.62 25.36
C PRO A 56 -2.18 -17.13 26.73
N THR A 57 -1.47 -17.99 27.46
CA THR A 57 -0.54 -17.53 28.49
C THR A 57 0.76 -17.11 27.80
N ILE A 58 1.11 -15.85 27.98
CA ILE A 58 2.39 -15.24 27.57
C ILE A 58 3.52 -16.03 28.23
N ASN A 59 4.27 -16.75 27.42
CA ASN A 59 5.62 -17.20 27.71
C ASN A 59 6.31 -17.42 26.36
N ASP A 60 7.37 -16.62 26.15
CA ASP A 60 8.22 -16.58 24.98
C ASP A 60 8.91 -17.93 24.73
N ALA A 61 8.19 -18.82 24.06
CA ALA A 61 8.77 -19.91 23.32
C ALA A 61 8.27 -19.79 21.89
N ILE A 62 9.20 -19.56 20.96
CA ILE A 62 8.98 -19.58 19.51
C ILE A 62 7.99 -20.70 19.19
N LYS A 63 6.75 -20.35 18.83
CA LYS A 63 5.82 -21.32 18.27
C LYS A 63 6.42 -21.73 16.94
N ILE A 64 7.11 -22.87 16.94
CA ILE A 64 7.51 -23.56 15.72
C ILE A 64 6.20 -23.97 15.04
N TYR A 65 5.67 -23.09 14.20
CA TYR A 65 4.66 -23.48 13.23
C TYR A 65 5.39 -24.41 12.26
N SER A 66 5.03 -25.68 12.29
CA SER A 66 5.41 -26.61 11.24
C SER A 66 4.77 -26.13 9.95
N LEU A 67 5.54 -25.35 9.16
CA LEU A 67 5.21 -25.06 7.78
C LEU A 67 4.99 -26.42 7.09
N PRO A 68 3.85 -26.63 6.42
CA PRO A 68 3.49 -27.93 5.85
C PRO A 68 4.43 -28.43 4.72
N PHE A 69 5.52 -27.71 4.45
CA PHE A 69 6.53 -28.00 3.43
C PHE A 69 7.92 -27.52 3.90
N LYS A 70 8.98 -28.16 3.38
CA LYS A 70 10.36 -27.66 3.54
C LYS A 70 10.51 -26.39 2.68
N VAL A 71 10.42 -25.20 3.28
CA VAL A 71 10.81 -23.96 2.62
C VAL A 71 12.30 -24.10 2.22
N PRO A 72 12.64 -24.08 0.91
CA PRO A 72 14.03 -24.17 0.50
C PRO A 72 14.78 -22.89 0.88
N GLY A 73 16.01 -23.03 1.41
CA GLY A 73 16.84 -21.89 1.80
C GLY A 73 17.64 -22.16 3.07
N SER A 74 18.48 -21.18 3.44
CA SER A 74 19.24 -21.22 4.69
C SER A 74 18.31 -21.13 5.92
N LYS A 75 18.86 -21.29 7.14
CA LYS A 75 18.07 -20.99 8.36
C LYS A 75 17.68 -19.51 8.41
N ALA A 76 18.60 -18.62 8.06
CA ALA A 76 18.37 -17.17 8.03
C ALA A 76 17.29 -16.78 7.01
N ASP A 77 17.31 -17.39 5.81
CA ASP A 77 16.30 -17.13 4.77
C ASP A 77 14.89 -17.49 5.28
N ARG A 78 14.78 -18.61 6.02
CA ARG A 78 13.51 -19.07 6.59
C ARG A 78 13.01 -18.16 7.72
N GLU A 79 13.92 -17.63 8.55
CA GLU A 79 13.58 -16.65 9.59
C GLU A 79 13.08 -15.33 8.96
N LEU A 80 13.70 -14.88 7.87
CA LEU A 80 13.28 -13.69 7.12
C LEU A 80 11.91 -13.87 6.45
N LEU A 81 11.67 -15.02 5.81
CA LEU A 81 10.36 -15.33 5.25
C LEU A 81 9.28 -15.45 6.33
N HIS A 82 9.63 -15.96 7.51
CA HIS A 82 8.72 -16.00 8.64
C HIS A 82 8.34 -14.58 9.11
N PHE A 83 9.33 -13.68 9.25
CA PHE A 83 9.09 -12.26 9.52
C PHE A 83 8.14 -11.64 8.49
N TYR A 84 8.34 -11.91 7.20
CA TYR A 84 7.45 -11.40 6.17
C TYR A 84 5.99 -11.89 6.34
N CYS A 85 5.80 -13.18 6.59
CA CYS A 85 4.48 -13.75 6.78
C CYS A 85 3.78 -13.20 8.03
N CYS A 86 4.51 -12.92 9.10
CA CYS A 86 3.94 -12.49 10.38
C CYS A 86 3.76 -10.98 10.50
N GLU A 87 4.50 -10.18 9.74
CA GLU A 87 4.54 -8.73 9.95
C GLU A 87 4.58 -7.92 8.65
N ALA A 88 5.54 -8.20 7.76
CA ALA A 88 5.73 -7.34 6.59
C ALA A 88 4.54 -7.37 5.62
N SER A 89 3.95 -8.54 5.38
CA SER A 89 2.85 -8.69 4.41
C SER A 89 1.59 -7.90 4.78
N GLU A 90 1.20 -7.89 6.06
CA GLU A 90 0.06 -7.10 6.55
C GLU A 90 0.38 -5.60 6.49
N THR A 91 1.60 -5.22 6.88
CA THR A 91 2.06 -3.83 6.90
C THR A 91 2.12 -3.23 5.49
N LEU A 92 2.67 -3.98 4.52
CA LEU A 92 2.71 -3.62 3.10
C LEU A 92 1.33 -3.54 2.44
N SER A 93 0.35 -4.27 3.00
CA SER A 93 -1.03 -4.28 2.52
C SER A 93 -1.89 -3.16 3.11
N ARG A 94 -1.36 -2.39 4.08
CA ARG A 94 -2.15 -1.38 4.79
C ARG A 94 -2.72 -0.37 3.80
N PHE A 95 -4.02 -0.09 3.95
CA PHE A 95 -4.82 0.80 3.10
C PHE A 95 -5.09 0.29 1.66
N SER A 96 -4.95 -1.02 1.42
CA SER A 96 -5.29 -1.64 0.12
C SER A 96 -5.79 -3.07 0.28
N ASP A 97 -6.25 -3.68 -0.82
CA ASP A 97 -6.48 -5.12 -0.90
C ASP A 97 -5.22 -5.89 -0.47
N THR A 98 -5.38 -6.77 0.52
CA THR A 98 -4.28 -7.53 1.12
C THR A 98 -3.84 -8.72 0.27
N THR A 99 -4.62 -9.09 -0.75
CA THR A 99 -4.43 -10.28 -1.59
C THR A 99 -3.04 -10.32 -2.23
N LEU A 100 -2.52 -9.20 -2.70
CA LEU A 100 -1.22 -9.13 -3.36
C LEU A 100 -0.09 -9.66 -2.45
N TRP A 101 0.06 -9.09 -1.26
CA TRP A 101 1.19 -9.39 -0.39
C TRP A 101 0.96 -10.62 0.50
N THR A 102 -0.29 -10.86 0.91
CA THR A 102 -0.64 -11.96 1.84
C THR A 102 -0.91 -13.29 1.15
N HIS A 103 -1.28 -13.28 -0.14
CA HIS A 103 -1.59 -14.51 -0.89
C HIS A 103 -0.76 -14.65 -2.15
N LEU A 104 -0.84 -13.71 -3.09
CA LEU A 104 -0.25 -13.84 -4.43
C LEU A 104 1.27 -13.94 -4.38
N VAL A 105 1.95 -12.96 -3.79
CA VAL A 105 3.43 -12.95 -3.69
C VAL A 105 3.94 -14.15 -2.89
N LEU A 106 3.23 -14.55 -1.82
CA LEU A 106 3.59 -15.73 -1.03
C LEU A 106 3.47 -17.02 -1.83
N GLN A 107 2.35 -17.25 -2.53
CA GLN A 107 2.17 -18.42 -3.39
C GLN A 107 3.25 -18.47 -4.48
N GLN A 108 3.50 -17.34 -5.13
CA GLN A 108 4.51 -17.24 -6.18
C GLN A 108 5.93 -17.50 -5.64
N SER A 109 6.25 -17.06 -4.41
CA SER A 109 7.54 -17.37 -3.76
C SER A 109 7.75 -18.86 -3.46
N GLN A 110 6.68 -19.64 -3.33
CA GLN A 110 6.80 -21.09 -3.13
C GLN A 110 7.24 -21.80 -4.41
N HIS A 111 6.66 -21.39 -5.54
CA HIS A 111 6.89 -22.00 -6.85
C HIS A 111 8.10 -21.44 -7.59
N GLN A 112 8.40 -20.14 -7.44
CA GLN A 112 9.45 -19.45 -8.17
C GLN A 112 10.62 -19.08 -7.24
N PRO A 113 11.79 -19.73 -7.38
CA PRO A 113 12.96 -19.40 -6.58
C PRO A 113 13.36 -17.93 -6.69
N VAL A 114 13.24 -17.31 -7.87
CA VAL A 114 13.59 -15.90 -8.09
C VAL A 114 12.82 -14.98 -7.15
N ILE A 115 11.49 -15.14 -7.09
CA ILE A 115 10.61 -14.36 -6.21
C ILE A 115 10.94 -14.64 -4.74
N ARG A 116 11.23 -15.89 -4.38
CA ARG A 116 11.62 -16.23 -3.01
C ARG A 116 12.85 -15.47 -2.54
N HIS A 117 13.89 -15.40 -3.36
CA HIS A 117 15.11 -14.69 -2.97
C HIS A 117 14.90 -13.18 -2.92
N ALA A 118 14.13 -12.62 -3.87
CA ALA A 118 13.71 -11.22 -3.81
C ALA A 118 12.92 -10.94 -2.53
N LEU A 119 12.03 -11.84 -2.12
CA LEU A 119 11.25 -11.68 -0.88
C LEU A 119 12.12 -11.79 0.38
N VAL A 120 13.11 -12.68 0.40
CA VAL A 120 14.10 -12.74 1.48
C VAL A 120 14.89 -11.43 1.59
N ALA A 121 15.33 -10.87 0.46
CA ALA A 121 16.01 -9.58 0.41
C ALA A 121 15.08 -8.45 0.90
N LEU A 122 13.82 -8.44 0.47
CA LEU A 122 12.80 -7.50 0.96
C LEU A 122 12.67 -7.57 2.47
N SER A 123 12.53 -8.78 2.98
CA SER A 123 12.30 -9.05 4.40
C SER A 123 13.48 -8.54 5.25
N ALA A 124 14.71 -8.74 4.79
CA ALA A 124 15.89 -8.26 5.49
C ALA A 124 15.92 -6.73 5.53
N LEU A 125 15.76 -6.10 4.36
CA LEU A 125 15.77 -4.65 4.22
C LEU A 125 14.64 -3.99 5.01
N TYR A 126 13.44 -4.56 4.93
CA TYR A 126 12.25 -4.05 5.60
C TYR A 126 12.34 -4.17 7.11
N ARG A 127 12.83 -5.29 7.63
CA ARG A 127 13.04 -5.45 9.08
C ARG A 127 13.99 -4.40 9.63
N ASP A 128 15.10 -4.16 8.92
CA ASP A 128 16.07 -3.16 9.33
C ASP A 128 15.49 -1.74 9.19
N TYR A 129 14.71 -1.48 8.12
CA TYR A 129 13.97 -0.21 7.96
C TYR A 129 13.06 0.09 9.16
N LEU A 130 12.34 -0.91 9.68
CA LEU A 130 11.47 -0.72 10.85
C LEU A 130 12.25 -0.39 12.14
N GLN A 131 13.53 -0.76 12.22
CA GLN A 131 14.37 -0.56 13.41
C GLN A 131 15.20 0.73 13.38
N VAL A 132 15.51 1.25 12.19
CA VAL A 132 16.19 2.52 12.04
C VAL A 132 15.14 3.64 12.22
N GLY A 133 15.25 4.44 13.29
CA GLY A 133 14.36 5.59 13.57
C GLY A 133 14.42 6.68 12.48
N SER A 134 14.38 7.97 12.81
CA SER A 134 14.22 9.05 11.81
C SER A 134 15.34 9.22 10.75
N GLN A 135 16.43 8.44 10.79
CA GLN A 135 17.54 8.52 9.82
C GLN A 135 17.37 7.58 8.62
N GLN A 136 17.72 8.02 7.41
CA GLN A 136 17.71 7.20 6.19
C GLN A 136 18.41 5.85 6.39
N LEU A 137 17.82 4.78 5.83
CA LEU A 137 18.37 3.43 5.94
C LEU A 137 19.75 3.36 5.28
N LYS A 138 20.78 3.11 6.08
CA LYS A 138 22.14 2.88 5.56
C LYS A 138 22.26 1.45 5.05
N MET A 139 22.53 1.31 3.75
CA MET A 139 22.65 0.01 3.12
C MET A 139 23.89 -0.75 3.64
N SER A 140 23.67 -1.90 4.29
CA SER A 140 24.76 -2.78 4.73
C SER A 140 25.34 -3.57 3.56
N PRO A 141 26.60 -4.04 3.62
CA PRO A 141 27.15 -4.94 2.62
C PRO A 141 26.31 -6.21 2.41
N GLN A 142 25.63 -6.69 3.45
CA GLN A 142 24.74 -7.85 3.37
C GLN A 142 23.50 -7.55 2.52
N HIS A 143 22.89 -6.37 2.69
CA HIS A 143 21.76 -5.95 1.86
C HIS A 143 22.15 -5.84 0.39
N ILE A 144 23.29 -5.22 0.09
CA ILE A 144 23.82 -5.10 -1.28
C ILE A 144 23.99 -6.48 -1.92
N GLN A 145 24.54 -7.44 -1.18
CA GLN A 145 24.72 -8.82 -1.67
C GLN A 145 23.38 -9.51 -1.95
N LEU A 146 22.38 -9.34 -1.07
CA LEU A 146 21.05 -9.93 -1.25
C LEU A 146 20.31 -9.34 -2.45
N ILE A 147 20.37 -8.02 -2.62
CA ILE A 147 19.77 -7.31 -3.77
C ILE A 147 20.47 -7.73 -5.07
N ALA A 148 21.80 -7.68 -5.12
CA ALA A 148 22.58 -8.08 -6.29
C ALA A 148 22.33 -9.55 -6.68
N ARG A 149 22.21 -10.45 -5.70
CA ARG A 149 21.83 -11.84 -5.95
C ARG A 149 20.43 -11.96 -6.55
N SER A 150 19.47 -11.18 -6.05
CA SER A 150 18.08 -11.17 -6.55
C SER A 150 18.02 -10.67 -8.00
N HIS A 151 18.75 -9.60 -8.33
CA HIS A 151 18.86 -9.09 -9.70
C HIS A 151 19.50 -10.12 -10.64
N LYS A 152 20.60 -10.76 -10.22
CA LYS A 152 21.27 -11.80 -11.01
C LYS A 152 20.36 -13.00 -11.29
N GLN A 153 19.56 -13.41 -10.31
CA GLN A 153 18.61 -14.52 -10.49
C GLN A 153 17.47 -14.16 -11.44
N LEU A 154 16.93 -12.94 -11.36
CA LEU A 154 15.94 -12.49 -12.34
C LEU A 154 16.54 -12.43 -13.74
N SER A 155 17.74 -11.85 -13.90
CA SER A 155 18.43 -11.81 -15.19
C SER A 155 18.66 -13.20 -15.77
N THR A 156 19.05 -14.17 -14.94
CA THR A 156 19.23 -15.57 -15.36
C THR A 156 17.88 -16.20 -15.76
N HIS A 157 16.81 -15.93 -15.02
CA HIS A 157 15.46 -16.43 -15.32
C HIS A 157 14.94 -15.88 -16.65
N LEU A 158 15.12 -14.59 -16.89
CA LEU A 158 14.71 -13.92 -18.13
C LEU A 158 15.50 -14.38 -19.37
N ALA A 159 16.66 -15.02 -19.18
CA ALA A 159 17.42 -15.59 -20.30
C ALA A 159 16.80 -16.88 -20.87
N PHE A 160 15.84 -17.50 -20.17
CA PHE A 160 15.13 -18.69 -20.65
C PHE A 160 13.95 -18.30 -21.55
N GLN A 161 13.67 -19.11 -22.57
CA GLN A 161 12.58 -18.84 -23.54
C GLN A 161 11.18 -18.86 -22.89
N ASP A 162 10.97 -19.70 -21.88
CA ASP A 162 9.68 -19.85 -21.19
C ASP A 162 9.60 -19.02 -19.89
N ALA A 163 10.36 -17.93 -19.81
CA ALA A 163 10.36 -17.08 -18.62
C ALA A 163 8.96 -16.47 -18.37
N SER A 164 8.36 -16.78 -17.22
CA SER A 164 7.06 -16.20 -16.85
C SER A 164 7.17 -14.67 -16.73
N PRO A 165 6.38 -13.91 -17.50
CA PRO A 165 6.37 -12.46 -17.40
C PRO A 165 5.77 -11.99 -16.06
N GLU A 166 4.84 -12.74 -15.47
CA GLU A 166 4.31 -12.47 -14.13
C GLU A 166 5.40 -12.49 -13.07
N THR A 167 6.40 -13.37 -13.21
CA THR A 167 7.56 -13.41 -12.31
C THR A 167 8.36 -12.11 -12.38
N ALA A 168 8.57 -11.58 -13.58
CA ALA A 168 9.29 -10.33 -13.78
C ALA A 168 8.52 -9.13 -13.22
N LEU A 169 7.19 -9.10 -13.42
CA LEU A 169 6.30 -8.07 -12.85
C LEU A 169 6.32 -8.07 -11.31
N ILE A 170 6.26 -9.25 -10.68
CA ILE A 170 6.33 -9.34 -9.22
C ILE A 170 7.71 -8.88 -8.73
N CYS A 171 8.78 -9.31 -9.39
CA CYS A 171 10.13 -8.86 -9.03
C CYS A 171 10.31 -7.35 -9.20
N SER A 172 9.76 -6.73 -10.25
CA SER A 172 9.88 -5.28 -10.43
C SER A 172 9.15 -4.49 -9.34
N ILE A 173 7.99 -4.99 -8.85
CA ILE A 173 7.32 -4.40 -7.68
C ILE A 173 8.18 -4.55 -6.41
N ILE A 174 8.76 -5.73 -6.18
CA ILE A 174 9.63 -5.95 -5.00
C ILE A 174 10.87 -5.05 -5.07
N PHE A 175 11.49 -4.92 -6.24
CA PHE A 175 12.66 -4.06 -6.43
C PHE A 175 12.32 -2.57 -6.34
N TYR A 176 11.16 -2.16 -6.84
CA TYR A 176 10.61 -0.82 -6.57
C TYR A 176 10.55 -0.54 -5.07
N VAL A 177 10.04 -1.49 -4.28
CA VAL A 177 9.98 -1.34 -2.81
C VAL A 177 11.39 -1.26 -2.20
N PHE A 178 12.38 -2.01 -2.70
CA PHE A 178 13.77 -1.87 -2.22
C PHE A 178 14.25 -0.43 -2.32
N GLU A 179 14.14 0.13 -3.52
CA GLU A 179 14.64 1.46 -3.82
C GLU A 179 13.84 2.52 -3.03
N CYS A 180 12.53 2.34 -2.84
CA CYS A 180 11.73 3.18 -1.95
C CYS A 180 12.22 3.15 -0.49
N LEU A 181 12.55 1.98 0.06
CA LEU A 181 13.02 1.86 1.45
C LEU A 181 14.41 2.48 1.64
N VAL A 182 15.24 2.44 0.61
CA VAL A 182 16.58 3.05 0.58
C VAL A 182 16.49 4.57 0.39
N GLY A 183 15.41 5.05 -0.22
CA GLY A 183 15.27 6.46 -0.60
C GLY A 183 15.85 6.78 -1.98
N ASN A 184 15.97 5.79 -2.87
CA ASN A 184 16.45 5.99 -4.23
C ASN A 184 15.28 6.07 -5.22
N SER A 185 14.67 7.26 -5.29
CA SER A 185 13.48 7.50 -6.11
C SER A 185 13.68 7.17 -7.60
N GLN A 186 14.86 7.51 -8.16
CA GLN A 186 15.18 7.30 -9.57
C GLN A 186 15.17 5.82 -9.95
N GLN A 187 15.82 4.96 -9.15
CA GLN A 187 15.84 3.52 -9.43
C GLN A 187 14.49 2.85 -9.15
N ALA A 188 13.74 3.34 -8.15
CA ALA A 188 12.38 2.88 -7.92
C ALA A 188 11.53 3.10 -9.18
N ILE A 189 11.53 4.33 -9.70
CA ILE A 189 10.77 4.69 -10.90
C ILE A 189 11.25 3.91 -12.13
N TRP A 190 12.56 3.66 -12.26
CA TRP A 190 13.08 2.80 -13.32
C TRP A 190 12.50 1.38 -13.25
N HIS A 191 12.47 0.74 -12.08
CA HIS A 191 11.86 -0.58 -11.90
C HIS A 191 10.36 -0.58 -12.22
N LEU A 192 9.65 0.48 -11.83
CA LEU A 192 8.25 0.69 -12.18
C LEU A 192 8.07 0.76 -13.71
N ASP A 193 8.88 1.56 -14.41
CA ASP A 193 8.79 1.75 -15.86
C ASP A 193 9.07 0.46 -16.64
N GLN A 194 10.07 -0.32 -16.21
CA GLN A 194 10.31 -1.63 -16.82
C GLN A 194 9.10 -2.57 -16.63
N GLY A 195 8.47 -2.53 -15.45
CA GLY A 195 7.27 -3.31 -15.17
C GLY A 195 6.06 -2.85 -15.99
N LEU A 196 5.85 -1.53 -16.12
CA LEU A 196 4.76 -0.94 -16.90
C LEU A 196 4.90 -1.27 -18.40
N ALA A 197 6.10 -1.16 -18.96
CA ALA A 197 6.37 -1.52 -20.35
C ALA A 197 6.08 -3.00 -20.62
N LEU A 198 6.51 -3.89 -19.71
CA LEU A 198 6.20 -5.32 -19.80
C LEU A 198 4.69 -5.56 -19.70
N LEU A 199 4.01 -4.93 -18.73
CA LEU A 199 2.58 -5.08 -18.53
C LEU A 199 1.77 -4.66 -19.76
N GLN A 200 2.10 -3.51 -20.36
CA GLN A 200 1.49 -3.05 -21.61
C GLN A 200 1.71 -4.03 -22.76
N SER A 201 2.92 -4.58 -22.90
CA SER A 201 3.22 -5.56 -23.95
C SER A 201 2.35 -6.82 -23.84
N LEU A 202 2.11 -7.30 -22.61
CA LEU A 202 1.25 -8.45 -22.34
C LEU A 202 -0.21 -8.16 -22.66
N TRP A 203 -0.68 -6.95 -22.34
CA TRP A 203 -2.04 -6.54 -22.65
C TRP A 203 -2.28 -6.38 -24.13
N ASN A 204 -1.36 -5.72 -24.85
CA ASN A 204 -1.48 -5.57 -26.30
C ASN A 204 -1.46 -6.92 -27.02
N SER A 205 -0.71 -7.90 -26.50
CA SER A 205 -0.69 -9.27 -27.02
C SER A 205 -1.92 -10.10 -26.64
N LYS A 206 -2.52 -9.90 -25.46
CA LYS A 206 -3.67 -10.68 -24.96
C LYS A 206 -5.03 -10.05 -25.26
N ALA A 207 -5.11 -8.74 -25.55
CA ALA A 207 -6.34 -8.07 -25.98
C ALA A 207 -6.90 -8.62 -27.30
N SER A 208 -6.12 -9.42 -28.03
CA SER A 208 -6.55 -10.19 -29.20
C SER A 208 -7.33 -11.47 -28.86
N LEU A 209 -7.34 -11.89 -27.59
CA LEU A 209 -7.97 -13.11 -27.09
C LEU A 209 -8.74 -12.74 -25.82
N ASP A 210 -10.02 -12.41 -25.98
CA ASP A 210 -10.98 -12.01 -24.95
C ASP A 210 -11.26 -13.15 -23.93
N VAL A 211 -10.24 -13.48 -23.13
CA VAL A 211 -10.31 -14.44 -22.03
C VAL A 211 -10.02 -13.66 -20.76
N GLY A 212 -11.06 -13.47 -19.95
CA GLY A 212 -11.05 -12.69 -18.73
C GLY A 212 -9.76 -12.85 -17.95
N PHE A 213 -9.11 -11.72 -17.65
CA PHE A 213 -7.90 -11.69 -16.85
C PHE A 213 -8.12 -12.45 -15.53
N ASP A 214 -7.27 -13.45 -15.29
CA ASP A 214 -7.21 -14.20 -14.03
C ASP A 214 -6.99 -13.25 -12.84
N GLY A 215 -7.38 -13.67 -11.64
CA GLY A 215 -7.31 -12.85 -10.43
C GLY A 215 -5.91 -12.28 -10.17
N MET A 216 -4.85 -12.99 -10.59
CA MET A 216 -3.47 -12.52 -10.52
C MET A 216 -3.22 -11.27 -11.39
N HIS A 217 -3.62 -11.30 -12.65
CA HIS A 217 -3.40 -10.18 -13.56
C HIS A 217 -4.18 -8.95 -13.16
N ARG A 218 -5.39 -9.11 -12.58
CA ARG A 218 -6.15 -7.99 -12.00
C ARG A 218 -5.38 -7.34 -10.85
N GLN A 219 -4.85 -8.14 -9.92
CA GLN A 219 -4.10 -7.62 -8.78
C GLN A 219 -2.82 -6.89 -9.21
N LEU A 220 -2.07 -7.47 -10.17
CA LEU A 220 -0.90 -6.81 -10.75
C LEU A 220 -1.28 -5.51 -11.46
N ARG A 221 -2.36 -5.50 -12.25
CA ARG A 221 -2.86 -4.29 -12.90
C ARG A 221 -3.14 -3.19 -11.89
N MET A 222 -3.89 -3.49 -10.83
CA MET A 222 -4.27 -2.50 -9.83
C MET A 222 -3.06 -1.86 -9.15
N ILE A 223 -2.08 -2.66 -8.72
CA ILE A 223 -0.87 -2.11 -8.08
C ILE A 223 -0.03 -1.29 -9.06
N PHE A 224 0.18 -1.76 -10.30
CA PHE A 224 0.94 -0.99 -11.29
C PHE A 224 0.26 0.33 -11.64
N THR A 225 -1.05 0.32 -11.85
CA THR A 225 -1.83 1.55 -12.07
C THR A 225 -1.65 2.53 -10.91
N ARG A 226 -1.77 2.06 -9.66
CA ARG A 226 -1.60 2.90 -8.49
C ARG A 226 -0.18 3.51 -8.42
N LEU A 227 0.85 2.68 -8.59
CA LEU A 227 2.23 3.14 -8.55
C LEU A 227 2.55 4.11 -9.69
N ASP A 228 1.98 3.92 -10.87
CA ASP A 228 2.14 4.83 -12.01
C ASP A 228 1.53 6.21 -11.74
N ILE A 229 0.35 6.27 -11.13
CA ILE A 229 -0.28 7.52 -10.66
C ILE A 229 0.58 8.17 -9.58
N HIS A 230 1.05 7.40 -8.59
CA HIS A 230 1.89 7.95 -7.52
C HIS A 230 3.22 8.50 -8.04
N ALA A 231 3.85 7.84 -9.01
CA ALA A 231 5.06 8.33 -9.67
C ALA A 231 4.78 9.59 -10.51
N SER A 232 3.61 9.66 -11.16
CA SER A 232 3.18 10.83 -11.94
C SER A 232 2.82 12.03 -11.06
N LEU A 233 2.36 11.80 -9.83
CA LEU A 233 2.21 12.85 -8.81
C LEU A 233 3.57 13.30 -8.26
N PHE A 234 4.55 12.39 -8.18
CA PHE A 234 5.88 12.67 -7.63
C PHE A 234 6.78 13.43 -8.60
N ILE A 235 6.68 13.17 -9.92
CA ILE A 235 7.45 13.86 -10.97
C ILE A 235 6.52 14.72 -11.81
N MET A 236 6.61 16.05 -11.67
CA MET A 236 6.01 16.98 -12.63
C MET A 236 6.62 16.75 -14.02
N GLY A 237 5.78 16.47 -15.01
CA GLY A 237 6.23 16.15 -16.37
C GLY A 237 6.18 14.66 -16.71
N ARG A 238 5.88 13.79 -15.75
CA ARG A 238 5.51 12.40 -16.03
C ARG A 238 4.00 12.31 -16.21
N ALA A 239 3.55 11.99 -17.42
CA ALA A 239 2.20 11.46 -17.60
C ALA A 239 2.14 10.01 -17.14
N PRO A 240 1.01 9.55 -16.60
CA PRO A 240 0.75 8.12 -16.43
C PRO A 240 1.05 7.37 -17.73
N VAL A 241 1.60 6.17 -17.61
CA VAL A 241 1.92 5.29 -18.73
C VAL A 241 0.68 4.48 -19.15
N LEU A 242 -0.14 4.02 -18.19
CA LEU A 242 -1.31 3.19 -18.48
C LEU A 242 -2.55 4.00 -18.85
N ASP A 243 -3.09 3.80 -20.06
CA ASP A 243 -4.33 4.44 -20.48
C ASP A 243 -5.52 3.62 -19.96
N LEU A 244 -6.40 4.28 -19.20
CA LEU A 244 -7.48 3.63 -18.45
C LEU A 244 -8.85 4.12 -18.88
N VAL A 245 -8.92 5.13 -19.74
CA VAL A 245 -10.17 5.74 -20.17
C VAL A 245 -10.35 5.48 -21.67
N SER A 246 -11.48 4.89 -22.04
CA SER A 246 -11.74 4.54 -23.43
C SER A 246 -12.02 5.79 -24.29
N PRO A 247 -11.86 5.72 -25.62
CA PRO A 247 -12.26 6.81 -26.51
C PRO A 247 -13.74 7.23 -26.36
N GLN A 248 -14.63 6.28 -26.07
CA GLN A 248 -16.04 6.57 -25.79
C GLN A 248 -16.21 7.39 -24.50
N GLN A 249 -15.43 7.08 -23.46
CA GLN A 249 -15.44 7.84 -22.21
C GLN A 249 -14.84 9.24 -22.39
N LEU A 250 -13.71 9.36 -23.09
CA LEU A 250 -13.10 10.65 -23.43
C LEU A 250 -14.03 11.55 -24.27
N SER A 251 -14.84 10.95 -25.15
CA SER A 251 -15.83 11.69 -25.95
C SER A 251 -17.13 12.02 -25.21
N GLY A 252 -17.29 11.56 -23.96
CA GLY A 252 -18.50 11.74 -23.15
C GLY A 252 -19.67 10.84 -23.56
N GLN A 253 -19.44 9.82 -24.40
CA GLN A 253 -20.45 8.84 -24.81
C GLN A 253 -20.69 7.74 -23.76
N ALA A 254 -19.74 7.56 -22.84
CA ALA A 254 -19.81 6.62 -21.74
C ALA A 254 -19.25 7.25 -20.46
N HIS A 255 -19.72 6.78 -19.31
CA HIS A 255 -19.21 7.23 -18.01
C HIS A 255 -18.04 6.36 -17.56
N VAL A 256 -17.08 6.99 -16.88
CA VAL A 256 -16.01 6.27 -16.16
C VAL A 256 -16.56 5.71 -14.87
N VAL A 257 -17.41 6.49 -14.21
CA VAL A 257 -18.05 6.11 -12.95
C VAL A 257 -19.44 5.52 -13.25
N PRO A 258 -19.72 4.26 -12.87
CA PRO A 258 -21.07 3.69 -12.99
C PRO A 258 -22.06 4.39 -12.05
N GLU A 259 -23.36 4.19 -12.26
CA GLU A 259 -24.39 4.79 -11.41
C GLU A 259 -24.29 4.35 -9.95
N HIS A 260 -23.93 3.08 -9.72
CA HIS A 260 -23.76 2.52 -8.38
C HIS A 260 -22.57 1.55 -8.32
N PHE A 261 -21.91 1.50 -7.18
CA PHE A 261 -20.88 0.51 -6.90
C PHE A 261 -21.43 -0.70 -6.16
N THR A 262 -21.02 -1.90 -6.58
CA THR A 262 -21.35 -3.15 -5.90
C THR A 262 -20.33 -3.53 -4.83
N CYS A 263 -19.09 -3.05 -4.95
CA CYS A 263 -18.01 -3.32 -4.02
C CYS A 263 -16.95 -2.21 -4.05
N LEU A 264 -16.08 -2.21 -3.04
CA LEU A 264 -14.99 -1.24 -2.87
C LEU A 264 -14.01 -1.24 -4.05
N ALA A 265 -13.76 -2.40 -4.67
CA ALA A 265 -12.85 -2.52 -5.80
C ALA A 265 -13.30 -1.68 -7.01
N HIS A 266 -14.60 -1.55 -7.26
CA HIS A 266 -15.10 -0.71 -8.36
C HIS A 266 -14.89 0.79 -8.08
N ALA A 267 -15.03 1.22 -6.82
CA ALA A 267 -14.76 2.61 -6.44
C ALA A 267 -13.26 2.94 -6.61
N GLU A 268 -12.39 2.00 -6.23
CA GLU A 268 -10.94 2.15 -6.40
C GLU A 268 -10.55 2.18 -7.88
N GLU A 269 -11.08 1.28 -8.71
CA GLU A 269 -10.82 1.28 -10.16
C GLU A 269 -11.28 2.58 -10.84
N ALA A 270 -12.45 3.10 -10.47
CA ALA A 270 -12.97 4.37 -10.98
C ALA A 270 -12.08 5.55 -10.55
N LEU A 271 -11.65 5.62 -9.27
CA LEU A 271 -10.72 6.64 -8.80
C LEU A 271 -9.42 6.62 -9.60
N LEU A 272 -8.79 5.44 -9.74
CA LEU A 272 -7.53 5.30 -10.47
C LEU A 272 -7.67 5.74 -11.93
N ALA A 273 -8.79 5.40 -12.59
CA ALA A 273 -9.07 5.85 -13.94
C ALA A 273 -9.19 7.38 -14.04
N LEU A 274 -9.92 8.02 -13.11
CA LEU A 274 -10.07 9.49 -13.08
C LEU A 274 -8.77 10.21 -12.72
N GLN A 275 -7.95 9.66 -11.82
CA GLN A 275 -6.63 10.21 -11.50
C GLN A 275 -5.70 10.12 -12.71
N SER A 276 -5.67 8.97 -13.40
CA SER A 276 -4.90 8.81 -14.64
C SER A 276 -5.33 9.81 -15.70
N TRP A 277 -6.65 9.94 -15.94
CA TRP A 277 -7.20 10.92 -16.89
C TRP A 277 -6.82 12.36 -16.53
N THR A 278 -7.02 12.76 -15.26
CA THR A 278 -6.68 14.09 -14.77
C THR A 278 -5.21 14.41 -15.00
N LEU A 279 -4.29 13.52 -14.60
CA LEU A 279 -2.85 13.77 -14.72
C LEU A 279 -2.40 13.84 -16.18
N ARG A 280 -2.95 12.99 -17.06
CA ARG A 280 -2.68 13.06 -18.51
C ARG A 280 -3.17 14.38 -19.10
N HIS A 281 -4.39 14.82 -18.74
CA HIS A 281 -4.94 16.09 -19.19
C HIS A 281 -4.06 17.26 -18.75
N LEU A 282 -3.69 17.31 -17.46
CA LEU A 282 -2.84 18.37 -16.92
C LEU A 282 -1.46 18.38 -17.57
N HIS A 283 -0.87 17.21 -17.81
CA HIS A 283 0.40 17.09 -18.52
C HIS A 283 0.29 17.59 -19.97
N PHE A 284 -0.73 17.14 -20.71
CA PHE A 284 -0.90 17.50 -22.12
C PHE A 284 -1.20 18.99 -22.33
N TYR A 285 -1.93 19.61 -21.41
CA TYR A 285 -2.27 21.03 -21.46
C TYR A 285 -1.47 21.88 -20.46
N VAL A 286 -0.26 21.46 -20.09
CA VAL A 286 0.59 22.17 -19.12
C VAL A 286 0.88 23.61 -19.57
N ASP A 287 1.12 23.83 -20.87
CA ASP A 287 1.35 25.15 -21.47
C ASP A 287 0.14 26.10 -21.34
N PHE A 288 -1.03 25.57 -21.00
CA PHE A 288 -2.27 26.32 -20.80
C PHE A 288 -2.61 26.51 -19.30
N LYS A 289 -1.68 26.23 -18.38
CA LYS A 289 -1.83 26.54 -16.96
C LYS A 289 -2.01 28.05 -16.76
N GLY A 290 -2.99 28.45 -15.95
CA GLY A 290 -3.29 29.86 -15.66
C GLY A 290 -3.88 30.67 -16.83
N VAL A 291 -4.06 30.07 -18.02
CA VAL A 291 -4.68 30.74 -19.16
C VAL A 291 -6.18 30.92 -18.90
N PRO A 292 -6.72 32.14 -19.07
CA PRO A 292 -8.16 32.42 -18.97
C PRO A 292 -9.00 31.50 -19.86
N GLN A 293 -10.18 31.12 -19.37
CA GLN A 293 -11.05 30.12 -20.01
C GLN A 293 -11.38 30.44 -21.48
N ASP A 294 -11.58 31.72 -21.81
CA ASP A 294 -11.89 32.22 -23.15
C ASP A 294 -10.77 32.01 -24.16
N ARG A 295 -9.53 31.78 -23.68
CA ARG A 295 -8.34 31.54 -24.50
C ARG A 295 -7.90 30.08 -24.52
N LEU A 296 -8.59 29.19 -23.81
CA LEU A 296 -8.29 27.76 -23.83
C LEU A 296 -8.77 27.11 -25.13
N PRO A 297 -8.06 26.06 -25.62
CA PRO A 297 -8.60 25.20 -26.65
C PRO A 297 -9.97 24.64 -26.21
N PRO A 298 -11.01 24.66 -27.07
CA PRO A 298 -12.34 24.17 -26.70
C PRO A 298 -12.34 22.71 -26.22
N GLN A 299 -11.44 21.89 -26.78
CA GLN A 299 -11.23 20.50 -26.38
C GLN A 299 -10.72 20.41 -24.93
N ALA A 300 -9.76 21.26 -24.56
CA ALA A 300 -9.20 21.30 -23.20
C ALA A 300 -10.28 21.66 -22.18
N LEU A 301 -11.09 22.69 -22.46
CA LEU A 301 -12.17 23.11 -21.57
C LEU A 301 -13.26 22.04 -21.45
N SER A 302 -13.66 21.43 -22.57
CA SER A 302 -14.64 20.33 -22.59
C SER A 302 -14.17 19.15 -21.74
N GLU A 303 -12.91 18.75 -21.88
CA GLU A 303 -12.34 17.65 -21.12
C GLU A 303 -12.25 17.96 -19.62
N ARG A 304 -11.85 19.18 -19.23
CA ARG A 304 -11.87 19.62 -17.81
C ARG A 304 -13.26 19.50 -17.21
N LEU A 305 -14.29 19.96 -17.94
CA LEU A 305 -15.68 19.88 -17.48
C LEU A 305 -16.15 18.42 -17.32
N GLN A 306 -15.80 17.54 -18.26
CA GLN A 306 -16.10 16.11 -18.16
C GLN A 306 -15.42 15.46 -16.96
N ILE A 307 -14.13 15.70 -16.75
CA ILE A 307 -13.39 15.17 -15.60
C ILE A 307 -14.04 15.65 -14.30
N LYS A 308 -14.39 16.94 -14.20
CA LYS A 308 -15.08 17.51 -13.04
C LYS A 308 -16.42 16.80 -12.77
N ASP A 309 -17.22 16.58 -13.81
CA ASP A 309 -18.53 15.94 -13.67
C ASP A 309 -18.41 14.45 -13.29
N GLU A 310 -17.42 13.73 -13.82
CA GLU A 310 -17.15 12.35 -13.41
C GLU A 310 -16.61 12.25 -11.97
N LEU A 311 -15.73 13.16 -11.54
CA LEU A 311 -15.27 13.22 -10.15
C LEU A 311 -16.43 13.52 -9.19
N ARG A 312 -17.38 14.38 -9.59
CA ARG A 312 -18.60 14.60 -8.82
C ARG A 312 -19.47 13.34 -8.75
N ARG A 313 -19.60 12.62 -9.87
CA ARG A 313 -20.32 11.33 -9.90
C ARG A 313 -19.66 10.32 -8.96
N LEU A 314 -18.32 10.28 -8.91
CA LEU A 314 -17.56 9.42 -8.00
C LEU A 314 -17.88 9.73 -6.54
N GLU A 315 -17.90 11.00 -6.14
CA GLU A 315 -18.26 11.41 -4.77
C GLU A 315 -19.68 10.93 -4.38
N ILE A 316 -20.64 11.07 -5.29
CA ILE A 316 -22.02 10.60 -5.06
C ILE A 316 -22.06 9.07 -4.92
N ALA A 317 -21.43 8.34 -5.86
CA ALA A 317 -21.42 6.89 -5.84
C ALA A 317 -20.69 6.31 -4.61
N ILE A 318 -19.65 7.00 -4.11
CA ILE A 318 -18.99 6.65 -2.84
C ILE A 318 -19.92 6.88 -1.65
N ALA A 319 -20.63 8.00 -1.60
CA ALA A 319 -21.59 8.28 -0.53
C ALA A 319 -22.72 7.23 -0.49
N ASP A 320 -23.22 6.83 -1.67
CA ASP A 320 -24.20 5.76 -1.81
C ASP A 320 -23.63 4.42 -1.33
N LEU A 321 -22.38 4.10 -1.67
CA LEU A 321 -21.71 2.87 -1.19
C LEU A 321 -21.52 2.88 0.34
N ALA A 322 -21.18 4.04 0.91
CA ALA A 322 -20.95 4.22 2.34
C ALA A 322 -22.24 4.15 3.19
N THR A 323 -23.39 4.44 2.59
CA THR A 323 -24.70 4.47 3.28
C THR A 323 -25.65 3.35 2.85
N GLY A 324 -25.30 2.62 1.79
CA GLY A 324 -26.12 1.54 1.24
C GLY A 324 -26.21 0.30 2.13
N VAL A 325 -27.07 -0.64 1.72
CA VAL A 325 -27.38 -1.87 2.48
C VAL A 325 -26.14 -2.68 2.85
N ASN A 326 -25.10 -2.64 2.01
CA ASN A 326 -23.86 -3.38 2.21
C ASN A 326 -22.85 -2.66 3.11
N ALA A 327 -23.07 -1.40 3.50
CA ALA A 327 -22.12 -0.62 4.30
C ALA A 327 -21.81 -1.30 5.65
N HIS A 328 -22.81 -1.90 6.29
CA HIS A 328 -22.62 -2.63 7.55
C HIS A 328 -21.75 -3.89 7.44
N SER A 329 -21.50 -4.39 6.22
CA SER A 329 -20.64 -5.56 5.99
C SER A 329 -19.16 -5.21 5.89
N PHE A 330 -18.81 -3.93 5.76
CA PHE A 330 -17.43 -3.51 5.60
C PHE A 330 -16.66 -3.65 6.91
N THR A 331 -15.46 -4.21 6.82
CA THR A 331 -14.49 -4.22 7.91
C THR A 331 -14.00 -2.79 8.20
N PRO A 332 -13.42 -2.51 9.38
CA PRO A 332 -12.82 -1.20 9.66
C PRO A 332 -11.76 -0.79 8.62
N ALA A 333 -10.97 -1.74 8.13
CA ALA A 333 -9.97 -1.49 7.08
C ALA A 333 -10.63 -1.08 5.74
N GLN A 334 -11.76 -1.70 5.37
CA GLN A 334 -12.51 -1.34 4.17
C GLN A 334 -13.17 0.05 4.29
N HIS A 335 -13.65 0.42 5.48
CA HIS A 335 -14.14 1.78 5.73
C HIS A 335 -13.01 2.81 5.58
N GLN A 336 -11.83 2.55 6.17
CA GLN A 336 -10.67 3.43 6.02
C GLN A 336 -10.23 3.56 4.56
N GLN A 337 -10.23 2.46 3.80
CA GLN A 337 -9.92 2.50 2.37
C GLN A 337 -10.97 3.32 1.60
N LEU A 338 -12.26 3.19 1.90
CA LEU A 338 -13.31 4.01 1.27
C LEU A 338 -13.14 5.50 1.58
N THR A 339 -12.82 5.85 2.83
CA THR A 339 -12.53 7.23 3.22
C THR A 339 -11.31 7.77 2.46
N LEU A 340 -10.25 6.98 2.27
CA LEU A 340 -9.09 7.39 1.47
C LEU A 340 -9.45 7.63 0.00
N ILE A 341 -10.33 6.81 -0.57
CA ILE A 341 -10.84 7.01 -1.93
C ILE A 341 -11.61 8.34 -2.03
N ASP A 342 -12.47 8.65 -1.05
CA ASP A 342 -13.23 9.91 -0.99
C ASP A 342 -12.30 11.13 -0.86
N ILE A 343 -11.30 11.06 0.03
CA ILE A 343 -10.29 12.12 0.21
C ILE A 343 -9.59 12.38 -1.13
N GLN A 344 -9.11 11.33 -1.79
CA GLN A 344 -8.39 11.46 -3.06
C GLN A 344 -9.29 12.03 -4.16
N ALA A 345 -10.54 11.57 -4.27
CA ALA A 345 -11.51 12.10 -5.24
C ALA A 345 -11.73 13.62 -5.05
N ARG A 346 -11.91 14.05 -3.80
CA ARG A 346 -12.13 15.48 -3.47
C ARG A 346 -10.91 16.35 -3.77
N VAL A 347 -9.69 15.85 -3.51
CA VAL A 347 -8.47 16.59 -3.82
C VAL A 347 -8.29 16.72 -5.34
N PHE A 348 -8.51 15.65 -6.10
CA PHE A 348 -8.46 15.71 -7.58
C PHE A 348 -9.57 16.59 -8.16
N TYR A 349 -10.76 16.62 -7.54
CA TYR A 349 -11.82 17.56 -7.91
C TYR A 349 -11.36 19.00 -7.68
N ALA A 350 -10.76 19.29 -6.52
CA ALA A 350 -10.23 20.61 -6.20
C ALA A 350 -9.16 21.06 -7.20
N VAL A 351 -8.25 20.15 -7.59
CA VAL A 351 -7.25 20.38 -8.65
C VAL A 351 -7.94 20.81 -9.95
N ILE A 352 -8.88 20.01 -10.48
CA ILE A 352 -9.53 20.34 -11.75
C ILE A 352 -10.35 21.62 -11.65
N LEU A 353 -10.98 21.90 -10.52
CA LEU A 353 -11.77 23.11 -10.32
C LEU A 353 -10.91 24.37 -10.43
N GLU A 354 -9.68 24.36 -9.91
CA GLU A 354 -8.69 25.46 -10.06
C GLU A 354 -8.39 25.75 -11.54
N TYR A 355 -8.29 24.71 -12.37
CA TYR A 355 -8.05 24.83 -13.82
C TYR A 355 -9.31 25.21 -14.62
N ILE A 356 -10.49 25.20 -14.01
CA ILE A 356 -11.73 25.66 -14.63
C ILE A 356 -11.99 27.09 -14.16
N ILE A 357 -12.16 27.32 -12.87
CA ILE A 357 -12.66 28.58 -12.32
C ILE A 357 -11.52 29.29 -11.57
N GLN A 358 -10.98 30.35 -12.17
CA GLN A 358 -9.86 31.12 -11.60
C GLN A 358 -10.21 31.87 -10.28
N HIS A 359 -11.47 31.88 -9.83
CA HIS A 359 -11.94 32.75 -8.74
C HIS A 359 -12.81 32.11 -7.65
N THR A 360 -12.94 30.77 -7.58
CA THR A 360 -13.68 30.11 -6.48
C THR A 360 -12.77 29.51 -5.43
N ASN A 361 -12.07 30.37 -4.67
CA ASN A 361 -11.26 29.93 -3.52
C ASN A 361 -12.10 29.22 -2.44
N SER A 362 -13.40 29.50 -2.35
CA SER A 362 -14.26 28.95 -1.29
C SER A 362 -14.55 27.45 -1.45
N GLU A 363 -14.92 26.99 -2.65
CA GLU A 363 -15.24 25.57 -2.88
C GLU A 363 -13.97 24.70 -2.81
N VAL A 364 -12.89 25.14 -3.45
CA VAL A 364 -11.56 24.50 -3.36
C VAL A 364 -11.14 24.38 -1.89
N ALA A 365 -11.14 25.48 -1.14
CA ALA A 365 -10.77 25.47 0.27
C ALA A 365 -11.67 24.57 1.11
N SER A 366 -12.99 24.55 0.88
CA SER A 366 -13.91 23.67 1.60
C SER A 366 -13.58 22.20 1.39
N ARG A 367 -13.24 21.80 0.17
CA ARG A 367 -12.86 20.42 -0.17
C ARG A 367 -11.53 20.01 0.44
N LEU A 368 -10.52 20.89 0.38
CA LEU A 368 -9.22 20.63 1.00
C LEU A 368 -9.33 20.57 2.53
N ASN A 369 -10.15 21.42 3.16
CA ASN A 369 -10.40 21.37 4.60
C ASN A 369 -11.10 20.08 5.02
N PHE A 370 -12.11 19.64 4.26
CA PHE A 370 -12.76 18.35 4.52
C PHE A 370 -11.76 17.19 4.41
N ALA A 371 -10.94 17.17 3.37
CA ALA A 371 -9.87 16.17 3.21
C ALA A 371 -8.91 16.17 4.41
N MET A 372 -8.49 17.35 4.87
CA MET A 372 -7.65 17.51 6.07
C MET A 372 -8.30 16.95 7.34
N ASP A 373 -9.60 17.17 7.54
CA ASP A 373 -10.35 16.64 8.69
C ASP A 373 -10.39 15.10 8.66
N GLN A 374 -10.69 14.51 7.50
CA GLN A 374 -10.72 13.06 7.35
C GLN A 374 -9.32 12.43 7.52
N ILE A 375 -8.26 13.07 6.99
CA ILE A 375 -6.87 12.62 7.21
C ILE A 375 -6.54 12.66 8.71
N THR A 376 -6.95 13.71 9.42
CA THR A 376 -6.72 13.82 10.86
C THR A 376 -7.38 12.66 11.61
N ASP A 377 -8.61 12.29 11.24
CA ASP A 377 -9.33 11.16 11.85
C ASP A 377 -8.66 9.80 11.56
N ILE A 378 -8.24 9.55 10.32
CA ILE A 378 -7.50 8.33 9.95
C ILE A 378 -6.21 8.20 10.76
N LEU A 379 -5.44 9.29 10.90
CA LEU A 379 -4.18 9.26 11.64
C LEU A 379 -4.40 9.12 13.15
N SER A 380 -5.49 9.66 13.69
CA SER A 380 -5.85 9.57 15.11
C SER A 380 -6.37 8.18 15.49
N THR A 381 -7.09 7.51 14.58
CA THR A 381 -7.70 6.19 14.81
C THR A 381 -6.78 5.02 14.44
N GLY A 382 -5.85 5.25 13.49
CA GLY A 382 -4.94 4.23 12.96
C GLY A 382 -3.63 4.03 13.74
N GLY A 383 -3.30 4.92 14.68
CA GLY A 383 -2.05 4.82 15.44
C GLY A 383 -2.02 3.59 16.35
N ARG A 384 -1.06 2.68 16.14
CA ARG A 384 -0.60 1.81 17.22
C ARG A 384 -0.07 2.73 18.32
N LYS A 385 -0.77 2.81 19.44
CA LYS A 385 -0.21 3.33 20.70
C LYS A 385 0.80 2.30 21.24
N ASP A 386 1.89 2.06 20.50
CA ASP A 386 3.07 1.47 21.10
C ASP A 386 3.89 2.61 21.71
N ASP A 387 3.96 2.63 23.04
CA ASP A 387 4.69 3.60 23.88
C ASP A 387 6.18 3.77 23.54
N SER A 388 6.70 3.05 22.55
CA SER A 388 8.10 3.08 22.15
C SER A 388 8.44 4.16 21.12
N GLY A 389 7.48 4.69 20.33
CA GLY A 389 7.73 5.79 19.39
C GLY A 389 8.83 5.56 18.33
N LEU A 390 9.25 4.30 18.11
CA LEU A 390 10.48 3.94 17.38
C LEU A 390 10.25 3.27 16.02
N TYR A 391 9.01 3.00 15.61
CA TYR A 391 8.71 2.28 14.36
C TYR A 391 8.46 3.23 13.19
N ARG A 392 9.06 2.90 12.03
CA ARG A 392 8.72 3.53 10.75
C ARG A 392 7.47 2.91 10.16
N ASP A 393 6.60 3.74 9.59
CA ASP A 393 5.50 3.27 8.76
C ASP A 393 5.89 3.29 7.28
N PHE A 394 5.46 2.26 6.56
CA PHE A 394 5.60 2.19 5.12
C PHE A 394 4.32 1.62 4.50
N THR A 395 3.87 2.23 3.40
CA THR A 395 2.76 1.75 2.58
C THR A 395 2.97 2.20 1.13
N LEU A 396 2.28 1.52 0.21
CA LEU A 396 2.23 1.86 -1.21
C LEU A 396 0.89 2.49 -1.62
N SER A 397 -0.05 2.64 -0.68
CA SER A 397 -1.47 2.75 -1.02
C SER A 397 -2.19 3.97 -0.43
N SER A 398 -1.72 4.52 0.70
CA SER A 398 -2.39 5.63 1.40
C SER A 398 -2.39 6.95 0.61
N ASN A 399 -1.25 7.28 -0.01
CA ASN A 399 -0.97 8.56 -0.68
C ASN A 399 -1.15 9.80 0.22
N ILE A 400 -1.20 9.64 1.55
CA ILE A 400 -1.51 10.72 2.50
C ILE A 400 -0.42 11.78 2.47
N ILE A 401 0.85 11.37 2.43
CA ILE A 401 1.98 12.32 2.43
C ILE A 401 1.93 13.21 1.18
N ALA A 402 1.65 12.64 0.00
CA ALA A 402 1.52 13.41 -1.23
C ALA A 402 0.35 14.42 -1.18
N LEU A 403 -0.79 14.01 -0.61
CA LEU A 403 -1.96 14.88 -0.48
C LEU A 403 -1.70 16.03 0.50
N LEU A 404 -1.05 15.77 1.64
CA LEU A 404 -0.67 16.81 2.60
C LEU A 404 0.37 17.76 2.01
N TYR A 405 1.35 17.24 1.27
CA TYR A 405 2.30 18.05 0.52
C TYR A 405 1.57 18.95 -0.49
N PHE A 406 0.66 18.40 -1.29
CA PHE A 406 -0.14 19.18 -2.24
C PHE A 406 -0.95 20.28 -1.57
N ILE A 407 -1.63 19.98 -0.45
CA ILE A 407 -2.38 20.97 0.34
C ILE A 407 -1.48 22.09 0.83
N CYS A 408 -0.27 21.76 1.32
CA CYS A 408 0.72 22.76 1.72
C CYS A 408 1.12 23.68 0.57
N MET A 409 1.33 23.12 -0.63
CA MET A 409 1.74 23.90 -1.80
C MET A 409 0.62 24.79 -2.35
N LYS A 410 -0.65 24.40 -2.18
CA LYS A 410 -1.81 25.12 -2.72
C LYS A 410 -2.49 26.09 -1.75
N THR A 411 -2.37 25.89 -0.45
CA THR A 411 -3.12 26.72 0.50
C THR A 411 -2.50 28.13 0.67
N HIS A 412 -3.35 29.15 0.75
CA HIS A 412 -2.96 30.49 1.22
C HIS A 412 -3.29 30.72 2.70
N ASP A 413 -4.02 29.79 3.33
CA ASP A 413 -4.36 29.89 4.74
C ASP A 413 -3.23 29.30 5.60
N ARG A 414 -2.56 30.17 6.36
CA ARG A 414 -1.49 29.79 7.29
C ARG A 414 -1.94 28.74 8.31
N ARG A 415 -3.20 28.76 8.74
CA ARG A 415 -3.73 27.77 9.70
C ARG A 415 -3.80 26.38 9.09
N VAL A 416 -4.24 26.27 7.83
CA VAL A 416 -4.30 25.01 7.09
C VAL A 416 -2.89 24.47 6.85
N LEU A 417 -1.97 25.36 6.45
CA LEU A 417 -0.57 25.04 6.24
C LEU A 417 0.11 24.50 7.52
N ASP A 418 -0.06 25.21 8.63
CA ASP A 418 0.53 24.81 9.92
C ASP A 418 -0.09 23.49 10.43
N ARG A 419 -1.38 23.27 10.18
CA ARG A 419 -2.05 22.01 10.50
C ARG A 419 -1.51 20.84 9.68
N ALA A 420 -1.35 21.00 8.36
CA ALA A 420 -0.80 19.96 7.48
C ALA A 420 0.65 19.61 7.84
N LEU A 421 1.49 20.63 8.09
CA LEU A 421 2.84 20.43 8.61
C LEU A 421 2.84 19.71 9.95
N SER A 422 1.97 20.12 10.88
CA SER A 422 1.85 19.48 12.19
C SER A 422 1.47 18.00 12.06
N LEU A 423 0.52 17.64 11.20
CA LEU A 423 0.16 16.23 10.96
C LEU A 423 1.35 15.43 10.44
N MET A 424 2.08 15.95 9.44
CA MET A 424 3.26 15.27 8.89
C MET A 424 4.36 15.09 9.95
N GLN A 425 4.61 16.09 10.78
CA GLN A 425 5.65 16.06 11.80
C GLN A 425 5.29 15.25 13.05
N SER A 426 4.03 15.18 13.43
CA SER A 426 3.61 14.52 14.68
C SER A 426 3.14 13.09 14.48
N HIS A 427 2.41 12.81 13.40
CA HIS A 427 1.82 11.49 13.16
C HIS A 427 2.57 10.70 12.08
N LEU A 428 3.30 11.39 11.20
CA LEU A 428 3.98 10.78 10.05
C LEU A 428 5.49 11.02 10.05
N ALA A 429 6.10 11.43 11.16
CA ALA A 429 7.50 11.89 11.19
C ALA A 429 8.51 10.89 10.61
N SER A 430 8.22 9.59 10.72
CA SER A 430 9.06 8.51 10.19
C SER A 430 8.30 7.62 9.19
N ALA A 431 7.21 8.14 8.63
CA ALA A 431 6.38 7.42 7.67
C ALA A 431 6.80 7.71 6.22
N ARG A 432 6.61 6.71 5.37
CA ARG A 432 6.86 6.78 3.93
C ARG A 432 5.75 6.12 3.13
N ASP A 433 5.24 6.85 2.15
CA ASP A 433 4.24 6.40 1.18
C ASP A 433 4.93 6.15 -0.16
N GLY A 434 5.59 4.99 -0.30
CA GLY A 434 6.39 4.65 -1.48
C GLY A 434 7.52 5.65 -1.73
N LEU A 435 7.37 6.49 -2.75
CA LEU A 435 8.33 7.55 -3.11
C LEU A 435 8.29 8.74 -2.14
N TRP A 436 7.15 8.95 -1.47
CA TRP A 436 6.90 10.12 -0.64
C TRP A 436 7.39 9.91 0.79
N ASP A 437 8.41 10.66 1.17
CA ASP A 437 8.95 10.67 2.53
C ASP A 437 8.46 11.91 3.29
N SER A 438 7.88 11.70 4.46
CA SER A 438 7.24 12.76 5.23
C SER A 438 8.25 13.81 5.72
N SER A 439 9.44 13.40 6.17
CA SER A 439 10.44 14.35 6.65
C SER A 439 10.98 15.19 5.49
N MET A 440 11.24 14.55 4.35
CA MET A 440 11.64 15.25 3.12
C MET A 440 10.58 16.25 2.66
N ALA A 441 9.31 15.84 2.62
CA ALA A 441 8.19 16.71 2.25
C ALA A 441 8.09 17.93 3.17
N VAL A 442 8.19 17.75 4.49
CA VAL A 442 8.19 18.84 5.47
C VAL A 442 9.36 19.80 5.25
N THR A 443 10.57 19.28 5.02
CA THR A 443 11.78 20.08 4.80
C THR A 443 11.63 20.95 3.54
N ILE A 444 11.12 20.39 2.44
CA ILE A 444 10.87 21.13 1.21
C ILE A 444 9.83 22.23 1.42
N VAL A 445 8.68 21.92 2.05
CA VAL A 445 7.63 22.92 2.31
C VAL A 445 8.16 24.08 3.16
N LYS A 446 8.97 23.80 4.19
CA LYS A 446 9.57 24.86 5.02
C LYS A 446 10.58 25.70 4.26
N ALA A 447 11.45 25.09 3.46
CA ALA A 447 12.42 25.81 2.65
C ALA A 447 11.73 26.73 1.62
N VAL A 448 10.61 26.30 1.04
CA VAL A 448 9.76 27.13 0.19
C VAL A 448 9.22 28.34 0.96
N GLN A 449 8.72 28.16 2.19
CA GLN A 449 8.22 29.26 3.03
C GLN A 449 9.31 30.29 3.35
N GLU A 450 10.51 29.85 3.70
CA GLU A 450 11.63 30.73 4.06
C GLU A 450 12.07 31.60 2.87
N LYS A 451 12.14 31.02 1.67
CA LYS A 451 12.49 31.77 0.45
C LYS A 451 11.41 32.78 0.06
N SER A 452 10.13 32.43 0.20
CA SER A 452 9.03 33.37 -0.05
C SER A 452 9.02 34.58 0.91
N GLY A 453 9.69 34.48 2.07
CA GLY A 453 9.77 35.55 3.07
C GLY A 453 10.91 36.56 2.87
N GLN A 454 11.83 36.33 1.93
CA GLN A 454 13.06 37.14 1.75
C GLN A 454 13.03 38.11 0.55
N ASP A 455 11.99 38.11 -0.29
CA ASP A 455 11.87 39.03 -1.43
C ASP A 455 11.26 40.39 -1.00
N ASP A 456 12.08 41.44 -0.91
CA ASP A 456 11.76 42.83 -0.51
C ASP A 456 11.01 43.66 -1.60
N GLY A 457 10.13 43.02 -2.37
CA GLY A 457 9.26 43.65 -3.37
C GLY A 457 7.93 44.16 -2.78
N PRO A 458 7.16 45.02 -3.50
CA PRO A 458 5.86 45.50 -3.00
C PRO A 458 4.99 44.28 -2.68
N LYS A 459 4.46 44.23 -1.44
CA LYS A 459 3.67 43.13 -0.86
C LYS A 459 2.48 42.68 -1.73
N MET A 460 2.74 42.02 -2.85
CA MET A 460 1.88 40.96 -3.34
C MET A 460 2.13 39.79 -2.39
N ALA A 461 1.09 39.29 -1.76
CA ALA A 461 1.17 38.01 -1.06
C ALA A 461 1.71 36.97 -2.06
N LEU A 462 3.00 36.63 -1.91
CA LEU A 462 3.70 35.68 -2.76
C LEU A 462 3.06 34.31 -2.54
N SER A 463 2.14 33.97 -3.44
CA SER A 463 1.45 32.68 -3.48
C SER A 463 2.50 31.57 -3.63
N LEU A 464 2.40 30.52 -2.80
CA LEU A 464 3.21 29.31 -2.96
C LEU A 464 3.09 28.73 -4.39
N GLU A 465 2.06 29.09 -5.16
CA GLU A 465 1.84 28.72 -6.57
C GLU A 465 2.90 29.25 -7.57
N TYR A 466 3.69 30.29 -7.24
CA TYR A 466 4.75 30.76 -8.14
C TYR A 466 6.11 30.13 -7.83
N VAL A 467 6.30 29.68 -6.58
CA VAL A 467 7.44 28.83 -6.19
C VAL A 467 7.15 27.37 -6.56
N ASP A 468 5.87 26.99 -6.59
CA ASP A 468 5.30 25.74 -7.14
C ASP A 468 5.94 25.43 -8.49
N ASP A 469 5.87 26.32 -9.49
CA ASP A 469 6.44 26.05 -10.81
C ASP A 469 7.92 25.64 -10.74
N ARG A 470 8.81 26.36 -10.04
CA ARG A 470 10.26 26.01 -10.04
C ARG A 470 10.65 24.84 -9.13
N VAL A 471 9.92 24.61 -8.05
CA VAL A 471 10.26 23.58 -7.04
C VAL A 471 9.58 22.26 -7.35
N VAL A 472 8.37 22.35 -7.92
CA VAL A 472 7.56 21.20 -8.32
C VAL A 472 8.00 20.74 -9.72
N ASP A 473 8.50 21.62 -10.62
CA ASP A 473 9.17 21.26 -11.90
C ASP A 473 10.62 20.75 -11.74
N ALA A 474 11.08 20.44 -10.53
CA ALA A 474 12.43 19.93 -10.34
C ALA A 474 12.56 18.47 -10.80
N ASP A 475 13.41 18.22 -11.79
CA ASP A 475 13.72 16.87 -12.29
C ASP A 475 14.11 15.92 -11.14
N GLY A 476 13.31 14.86 -10.97
CA GLY A 476 13.53 13.83 -9.94
C GLY A 476 12.67 13.96 -8.67
N GLY A 477 11.59 14.76 -8.70
CA GLY A 477 10.62 14.85 -7.60
C GLY A 477 11.18 15.49 -6.34
N LEU A 478 10.91 14.94 -5.14
CA LEU A 478 11.39 15.53 -3.88
C LEU A 478 12.92 15.71 -3.84
N ASP A 479 13.69 14.76 -4.39
CA ASP A 479 15.16 14.84 -4.45
C ASP A 479 15.64 15.94 -5.44
N GLY A 480 14.86 16.17 -6.50
CA GLY A 480 15.03 17.30 -7.40
C GLY A 480 14.79 18.62 -6.66
N ALA A 481 13.64 18.72 -5.97
CA ALA A 481 13.23 19.91 -5.22
C ALA A 481 14.27 20.30 -4.16
N PHE A 482 14.83 19.32 -3.43
CA PHE A 482 15.88 19.55 -2.44
C PHE A 482 17.13 20.18 -3.05
N ARG A 483 17.58 19.67 -4.22
CA ARG A 483 18.72 20.19 -4.96
C ARG A 483 18.44 21.60 -5.50
N THR A 484 17.28 21.83 -6.10
CA THR A 484 16.86 23.15 -6.61
C THR A 484 16.78 24.19 -5.49
N LEU A 485 16.33 23.77 -4.31
CA LEU A 485 16.22 24.64 -3.14
C LEU A 485 17.56 24.88 -2.41
N GLN A 486 18.65 24.21 -2.80
CA GLN A 486 19.96 24.31 -2.15
C GLN A 486 19.88 24.07 -0.63
N ILE A 487 19.02 23.13 -0.22
CA ILE A 487 18.86 22.78 1.20
C ILE A 487 20.13 22.04 1.66
N PRO A 488 20.74 22.38 2.82
CA PRO A 488 21.91 21.68 3.31
C PRO A 488 21.61 20.20 3.57
N GLU A 489 22.47 19.28 3.10
CA GLU A 489 22.31 17.82 3.30
C GLU A 489 22.21 17.39 4.79
N GLN A 490 22.62 18.26 5.72
CA GLN A 490 22.56 18.03 7.17
C GLN A 490 21.16 18.24 7.77
N SER A 491 20.17 18.67 6.97
CA SER A 491 18.81 18.99 7.41
C SER A 491 17.80 17.83 7.31
N CYS A 492 18.24 16.66 6.82
CA CYS A 492 17.41 15.45 6.62
C CYS A 492 17.72 14.32 7.60
#